data_AF-D8TGI1-F1
#
_entry.id   AF-D8TGI1-F1
#
_cell.length_a   1.000
_cell.length_b   1.000
_cell.length_c   1.000
_cell.angle_alpha   90.00
_cell.angle_beta   90.00
_cell.angle_gamma   90.00
#
_symmetry.space_group_name_H-M   'P 1'
#
loop_
_entity.id
_entity.type
_entity.pdbx_description
1 polymer ?
#
loop_
_entity_poly.entity_id
_entity_poly.type
_entity_poly.pdbx_seq_one_letter_code
_entity_poly.pdbx_strand_id
1 'polypeptide(L)'
;MCVVEEAITEHKANAGKDEVRGSFDARFGVVAVETSTGDVMYGHFMDTVTRTELESRLLACAPAELLLSASLSASTKKLLMDYAGAADVRVEKTPENSFENGGTVAALADFYGSLASSKKGCLDEKVDGGLEALMTMPEIVVAAFAHIFAYLKQFNLENVLRLGALFRPFAGQQEMTLSPNTIRQLEILHNQTDGTENGCLFWLMNHTKTAFGARLLKYWVTHPLRDRMLISQRLDAVAEIAESIGDKGRGTTVATLASTWLLLGKLPDLERGITRIYHKTATTYEFINVINAVMKAASQFQR
;
A
#
# COMPACT_ATOMS: atom_id res chain seq x y z
N MET A 1 9.91 0.33 -3.68
CA MET A 1 9.23 1.37 -4.49
C MET A 1 10.03 1.61 -5.76
N CYS A 2 9.37 1.60 -6.92
CA CYS A 2 9.96 1.96 -8.20
C CYS A 2 9.54 3.38 -8.60
N VAL A 3 10.48 4.12 -9.17
CA VAL A 3 10.28 5.49 -9.66
C VAL A 3 10.69 5.54 -11.13
N VAL A 4 9.76 5.97 -11.99
CA VAL A 4 9.98 6.25 -13.40
C VAL A 4 9.77 7.75 -13.64
N GLU A 5 10.67 8.35 -14.41
CA GLU A 5 10.68 9.77 -14.75
C GLU A 5 10.62 9.95 -16.27
N GLU A 6 9.76 10.85 -16.72
CA GLU A 6 9.71 11.34 -18.11
C GLU A 6 9.91 12.86 -18.11
N ALA A 7 10.86 13.35 -18.89
CA ALA A 7 11.06 14.79 -19.05
C ALA A 7 9.92 15.41 -19.85
N ILE A 8 9.39 16.55 -19.39
CA ILE A 8 8.37 17.29 -20.13
C ILE A 8 9.08 18.24 -21.07
N THR A 9 9.16 17.89 -22.35
CA THR A 9 9.57 18.82 -23.39
C THR A 9 8.37 19.72 -23.73
N GLU A 10 8.52 21.04 -23.63
CA GLU A 10 7.46 21.99 -23.98
C GLU A 10 7.05 21.83 -25.46
N HIS A 11 5.99 21.09 -25.72
CA HIS A 11 5.19 21.29 -26.93
C HIS A 11 4.11 22.32 -26.64
N LYS A 12 4.39 23.57 -27.05
CA LYS A 12 3.38 24.61 -27.18
C LYS A 12 2.24 24.11 -28.07
N ALA A 13 1.09 23.81 -27.46
CA ALA A 13 -0.18 23.79 -28.17
C ALA A 13 -1.31 24.18 -27.19
N ASN A 14 -1.77 25.42 -27.37
CA ASN A 14 -3.02 26.06 -26.90
C ASN A 14 -3.94 25.28 -25.94
N ALA A 15 -4.06 25.76 -24.70
CA ALA A 15 -5.32 25.74 -23.96
C ALA A 15 -5.37 26.92 -22.99
N GLY A 16 -6.56 27.51 -22.87
CA GLY A 16 -6.84 28.84 -22.34
C GLY A 16 -6.57 29.08 -20.85
N LYS A 17 -6.76 30.35 -20.50
CA LYS A 17 -6.49 31.01 -19.22
C LYS A 17 -7.15 30.31 -18.02
N ASP A 18 -6.46 30.48 -16.89
CA ASP A 18 -6.83 30.17 -15.51
C ASP A 18 -6.31 28.84 -14.96
N GLU A 19 -5.02 28.82 -14.61
CA GLU A 19 -4.50 28.16 -13.41
C GLU A 19 -3.04 28.58 -13.21
N VAL A 20 -2.64 28.85 -11.95
CA VAL A 20 -1.28 29.23 -11.56
C VAL A 20 -0.35 28.03 -11.81
N ARG A 21 0.13 27.89 -13.05
CA ARG A 21 1.05 26.82 -13.43
C ARG A 21 2.47 27.20 -13.03
N GLY A 22 2.95 26.62 -11.93
CA GLY A 22 4.39 26.38 -11.79
C GLY A 22 4.89 25.59 -13.00
N SER A 23 6.05 25.97 -13.54
CA SER A 23 6.66 25.26 -14.66
C SER A 23 7.10 23.87 -14.20
N PHE A 24 6.28 22.85 -14.45
CA PHE A 24 6.67 21.45 -14.24
C PHE A 24 7.70 21.04 -15.30
N ASP A 25 8.80 20.40 -14.88
CA ASP A 25 9.87 19.95 -15.76
C ASP A 25 9.87 18.44 -15.99
N ALA A 26 9.22 17.67 -15.10
CA ALA A 26 9.15 16.23 -15.20
C ALA A 26 7.79 15.65 -14.76
N ARG A 27 7.45 14.51 -15.36
CA ARG A 27 6.34 13.65 -14.98
C ARG A 27 6.88 12.39 -14.32
N PHE A 28 6.22 11.95 -13.25
CA PHE A 28 6.60 10.78 -12.47
C PHE A 28 5.51 9.71 -12.48
N GLY A 29 5.93 8.46 -12.59
CA GLY A 29 5.16 7.27 -12.29
C GLY A 29 5.81 6.54 -11.14
N VAL A 30 5.05 6.29 -10.08
CA VAL A 30 5.55 5.63 -8.87
C VAL A 30 4.68 4.43 -8.54
N VAL A 31 5.33 3.33 -8.16
CA VAL A 31 4.67 2.14 -7.64
C VAL A 31 5.44 1.62 -6.43
N ALA A 32 4.74 1.30 -5.35
CA ALA A 32 5.30 0.64 -4.17
C ALA A 32 4.53 -0.64 -3.92
N VAL A 33 5.25 -1.70 -3.56
CA VAL A 33 4.69 -3.02 -3.30
C VAL A 33 5.21 -3.51 -1.97
N GLU A 34 4.30 -3.90 -1.09
CA GLU A 34 4.61 -4.59 0.16
C GLU A 34 4.39 -6.09 -0.05
N THR A 35 5.48 -6.83 -0.30
CA THR A 35 5.40 -8.26 -0.62
C THR A 35 4.97 -9.12 0.56
N SER A 36 5.03 -8.61 1.80
CA SER A 36 4.61 -9.38 2.97
C SER A 36 3.09 -9.41 3.16
N THR A 37 2.37 -8.38 2.72
CA THR A 37 0.91 -8.26 2.86
C THR A 37 0.16 -8.28 1.52
N GLY A 38 0.86 -8.01 0.44
CA GLY A 38 0.31 -7.91 -0.91
C GLY A 38 -0.29 -6.56 -1.27
N ASP A 39 -0.06 -5.54 -0.44
CA ASP A 39 -0.52 -4.18 -0.70
C ASP A 39 0.31 -3.52 -1.81
N VAL A 40 -0.38 -2.81 -2.71
CA VAL A 40 0.22 -2.16 -3.88
C VAL A 40 -0.26 -0.73 -3.97
N MET A 41 0.65 0.21 -3.83
CA MET A 41 0.40 1.64 -3.98
C MET A 41 0.92 2.13 -5.32
N TYR A 42 0.14 2.93 -6.03
CA TYR A 42 0.56 3.51 -7.31
C TYR A 42 0.15 4.97 -7.45
N GLY A 43 0.81 5.71 -8.33
CA GLY A 43 0.44 7.09 -8.58
C GLY A 43 1.23 7.72 -9.71
N HIS A 44 0.66 8.77 -10.29
CA HIS A 44 1.35 9.64 -11.21
C HIS A 44 1.19 11.08 -10.76
N PHE A 45 2.21 11.90 -11.01
CA PHE A 45 2.16 13.32 -10.71
C PHE A 45 3.19 14.07 -11.58
N MET A 46 3.04 15.39 -11.63
CA MET A 46 4.03 16.28 -12.23
C MET A 46 4.80 16.95 -11.10
N ASP A 47 6.10 17.17 -11.30
CA ASP A 47 6.94 17.81 -10.30
C ASP A 47 7.81 18.89 -10.93
N THR A 48 8.36 19.74 -10.06
CA THR A 48 9.31 20.80 -10.40
C THR A 48 10.73 20.34 -10.06
N VAL A 49 11.74 21.14 -10.42
CA VAL A 49 13.17 20.81 -10.22
C VAL A 49 13.50 20.47 -8.76
N THR A 50 12.73 20.96 -7.79
CA THR A 50 12.90 20.68 -6.36
C THR A 50 12.36 19.32 -5.91
N ARG A 51 11.60 18.61 -6.77
CA ARG A 51 11.10 17.24 -6.55
C ARG A 51 10.30 17.06 -5.25
N THR A 52 9.49 18.05 -4.90
CA THR A 52 8.77 18.12 -3.62
C THR A 52 7.63 17.11 -3.52
N GLU A 53 6.95 16.82 -4.63
CA GLU A 53 5.89 15.79 -4.63
C GLU A 53 6.51 14.40 -4.51
N LEU A 54 7.63 14.15 -5.19
CA LEU A 54 8.35 12.88 -5.08
C LEU A 54 8.84 12.65 -3.65
N GLU A 55 9.46 13.66 -3.01
CA GLU A 55 9.86 13.59 -1.62
C GLU A 55 8.68 13.28 -0.69
N SER A 56 7.54 13.92 -0.93
CA SER A 56 6.31 13.66 -0.16
C SER A 56 5.87 12.20 -0.22
N ARG A 57 5.90 11.58 -1.42
CA ARG A 57 5.54 10.16 -1.60
C ARG A 57 6.57 9.20 -0.99
N LEU A 58 7.85 9.52 -1.06
CA LEU A 58 8.91 8.74 -0.40
C LEU A 58 8.70 8.70 1.10
N LEU A 59 8.48 9.86 1.72
CA LEU A 59 8.27 9.96 3.15
C LEU A 59 6.95 9.34 3.61
N ALA A 60 5.89 9.41 2.78
CA ALA A 60 4.61 8.78 3.08
C ALA A 60 4.67 7.25 3.02
N CYS A 61 5.39 6.70 2.03
CA CYS A 61 5.55 5.26 1.85
C CYS A 61 6.62 4.66 2.77
N ALA A 62 7.64 5.44 3.12
CA ALA A 62 8.84 5.01 3.84
C ALA A 62 9.41 3.66 3.31
N PRO A 63 9.77 3.58 2.01
CA PRO A 63 10.13 2.30 1.39
C PRO A 63 11.45 1.75 1.95
N ALA A 64 11.50 0.45 2.21
CA ALA A 64 12.73 -0.26 2.61
C ALA A 64 13.70 -0.50 1.43
N GLU A 65 13.20 -0.44 0.20
CA GLU A 65 13.99 -0.63 -1.01
C GLU A 65 13.49 0.29 -2.14
N LEU A 66 14.44 0.92 -2.85
CA LEU A 66 14.21 1.76 -4.03
C LEU A 66 14.74 1.07 -5.29
N LEU A 67 13.87 0.94 -6.28
CA LEU A 67 14.19 0.42 -7.60
C LEU A 67 14.30 1.59 -8.58
N LEU A 68 15.53 1.92 -8.97
CA LEU A 68 15.84 3.06 -9.83
C LEU A 68 15.86 2.65 -11.30
N SER A 69 15.06 3.35 -12.11
CA SER A 69 15.19 3.32 -13.56
C SER A 69 16.50 3.99 -14.01
N ALA A 70 17.01 3.59 -15.17
CA ALA A 70 18.24 4.17 -15.72
C ALA A 70 18.07 5.63 -16.18
N SER A 71 16.87 5.98 -16.66
CA SER A 71 16.57 7.25 -17.34
C SER A 71 16.31 8.45 -16.40
N LEU A 72 16.60 8.33 -15.10
CA LEU A 72 16.35 9.42 -14.13
C LEU A 72 17.28 10.62 -14.33
N SER A 73 16.76 11.83 -14.13
CA SER A 73 17.51 13.09 -14.17
C SER A 73 18.48 13.22 -12.98
N ALA A 74 19.45 14.14 -13.10
CA ALA A 74 20.46 14.34 -12.05
C ALA A 74 19.85 14.85 -10.73
N SER A 75 18.82 15.71 -10.80
CA SER A 75 18.09 16.21 -9.64
C SER A 75 17.34 15.10 -8.92
N THR A 76 16.62 14.26 -9.66
CA THR A 76 15.89 13.10 -9.12
C THR A 76 16.84 12.07 -8.50
N LYS A 77 17.94 11.73 -9.20
CA LYS A 77 18.96 10.81 -8.68
C LYS A 77 19.56 11.32 -7.37
N LYS A 78 19.85 12.61 -7.28
CA LYS A 78 20.37 13.23 -6.06
C LYS A 78 19.38 13.09 -4.90
N LEU A 79 18.12 13.48 -5.09
CA LEU A 79 17.09 13.35 -4.05
C LEU A 79 16.95 11.90 -3.55
N LEU A 80 16.88 10.93 -4.47
CA LEU A 80 16.70 9.53 -4.10
C LEU A 80 17.90 8.96 -3.35
N MET A 81 19.12 9.38 -3.70
CA MET A 81 20.34 8.98 -2.99
C MET A 81 20.46 9.66 -1.63
N ASP A 82 20.10 10.94 -1.52
CA ASP A 82 20.10 11.68 -0.26
C ASP A 82 19.08 11.05 0.72
N TYR A 83 17.88 10.72 0.24
CA TYR A 83 16.88 9.98 1.01
C TYR A 83 17.39 8.60 1.43
N ALA A 84 17.97 7.83 0.49
CA ALA A 84 18.45 6.48 0.77
C ALA A 84 19.57 6.46 1.82
N GLY A 85 20.49 7.43 1.78
CA GLY A 85 21.54 7.58 2.76
C GLY A 85 21.03 7.99 4.14
N ALA A 86 20.02 8.86 4.21
CA ALA A 86 19.44 9.31 5.48
C ALA A 86 18.59 8.23 6.18
N ALA A 87 17.88 7.41 5.40
CA ALA A 87 16.93 6.41 5.90
C ALA A 87 17.46 4.96 5.84
N ASP A 88 18.73 4.77 5.49
CA ASP A 88 19.38 3.45 5.30
C ASP A 88 18.58 2.50 4.38
N VAL A 89 18.16 3.03 3.23
CA VAL A 89 17.29 2.33 2.28
C VAL A 89 18.13 1.66 1.20
N ARG A 90 17.84 0.38 0.91
CA ARG A 90 18.52 -0.35 -0.15
C ARG A 90 18.18 0.26 -1.51
N VAL A 91 19.19 0.47 -2.35
CA VAL A 91 19.02 0.98 -3.72
C VAL A 91 19.42 -0.09 -4.72
N GLU A 92 18.49 -0.46 -5.58
CA GLU A 92 18.68 -1.41 -6.68
C GLU A 92 18.48 -0.68 -8.01
N LYS A 93 19.32 -0.97 -9.02
CA LYS A 93 19.22 -0.36 -10.35
C LYS A 93 18.67 -1.37 -11.33
N THR A 94 17.61 -1.02 -12.07
CA THR A 94 17.14 -1.87 -13.16
C THR A 94 18.12 -1.82 -14.33
N PRO A 95 18.36 -2.93 -15.03
CA PRO A 95 19.22 -2.94 -16.21
C PRO A 95 18.67 -2.02 -17.31
N GLU A 96 19.55 -1.23 -17.92
CA GLU A 96 19.26 -0.19 -18.93
C GLU A 96 18.38 -0.68 -20.10
N ASN A 97 18.54 -1.95 -20.49
CA ASN A 97 17.88 -2.52 -21.68
C ASN A 97 16.46 -3.06 -21.42
N SER A 98 15.92 -2.88 -20.22
CA SER A 98 14.63 -3.47 -19.84
C SER A 98 13.44 -2.88 -20.62
N PHE A 99 13.59 -1.65 -21.16
CA PHE A 99 12.50 -0.89 -21.77
C PHE A 99 12.71 -0.48 -23.22
N GLU A 100 13.95 -0.51 -23.74
CA GLU A 100 14.25 -0.06 -25.12
C GLU A 100 13.47 -0.83 -26.20
N ASN A 101 12.91 -2.01 -25.88
CA ASN A 101 12.13 -2.83 -26.81
C ASN A 101 10.68 -3.13 -26.37
N GLY A 102 10.13 -2.48 -25.33
CA GLY A 102 8.77 -2.75 -24.83
C GLY A 102 8.55 -4.18 -24.26
N GLY A 103 9.62 -4.99 -24.17
CA GLY A 103 9.53 -6.41 -23.82
C GLY A 103 9.05 -6.67 -22.39
N THR A 104 9.37 -5.79 -21.44
CA THR A 104 8.89 -5.94 -20.05
C THR A 104 7.40 -5.63 -19.91
N VAL A 105 6.89 -4.64 -20.66
CA VAL A 105 5.44 -4.34 -20.73
C VAL A 105 4.70 -5.48 -21.43
N ALA A 106 5.26 -6.03 -22.51
CA ALA A 106 4.70 -7.21 -23.16
C ALA A 106 4.65 -8.42 -22.22
N ALA A 107 5.73 -8.68 -21.47
CA ALA A 107 5.76 -9.76 -20.48
C ALA A 107 4.74 -9.54 -19.33
N LEU A 108 4.50 -8.29 -18.95
CA LEU A 108 3.45 -7.94 -17.98
C LEU A 108 2.06 -8.18 -18.58
N ALA A 109 1.84 -7.79 -19.84
CA ALA A 109 0.58 -8.04 -20.55
C ALA A 109 0.31 -9.55 -20.69
N ASP A 110 1.32 -10.34 -21.04
CA ASP A 110 1.23 -11.81 -21.10
C ASP A 110 0.92 -12.42 -19.73
N PHE A 111 1.53 -11.88 -18.66
CA PHE A 111 1.27 -12.32 -17.29
C PHE A 111 -0.22 -12.17 -16.92
N TYR A 112 -0.84 -11.03 -17.22
CA TYR A 112 -2.27 -10.84 -17.00
C TYR A 112 -3.15 -11.53 -18.06
N GLY A 113 -2.70 -11.66 -19.31
CA GLY A 113 -3.42 -12.38 -20.37
C GLY A 113 -3.53 -13.89 -20.08
N SER A 114 -2.51 -14.47 -19.47
CA SER A 114 -2.54 -15.86 -18.97
C SER A 114 -3.59 -16.05 -17.85
N LEU A 115 -3.85 -15.00 -17.06
CA LEU A 115 -4.84 -15.02 -15.98
C LEU A 115 -6.27 -15.04 -16.55
N ALA A 116 -6.53 -14.21 -17.57
CA ALA A 116 -7.82 -14.18 -18.26
C ALA A 116 -8.15 -15.51 -18.96
N SER A 117 -7.12 -16.20 -19.46
CA SER A 117 -7.27 -17.47 -20.19
C SER A 117 -7.45 -18.69 -19.28
N SER A 118 -6.90 -18.65 -18.06
CA SER A 118 -6.93 -19.78 -17.11
C SER A 118 -8.30 -20.00 -16.43
N LYS A 119 -9.26 -19.09 -16.63
CA LYS A 119 -10.49 -18.95 -15.83
C LYS A 119 -11.79 -19.41 -16.50
N LYS A 120 -11.78 -20.47 -17.33
CA LYS A 120 -13.05 -21.10 -17.77
C LYS A 120 -13.69 -22.01 -16.70
N GLY A 121 -13.18 -22.04 -15.47
CA GLY A 121 -13.79 -22.75 -14.35
C GLY A 121 -13.23 -22.28 -13.00
N CYS A 122 -14.13 -22.00 -12.06
CA CYS A 122 -13.92 -21.61 -10.65
C CYS A 122 -13.74 -20.11 -10.30
N LEU A 123 -14.88 -19.56 -9.83
CA LEU A 123 -15.12 -18.64 -8.71
C LEU A 123 -14.70 -17.14 -8.82
N ASP A 124 -15.75 -16.32 -8.77
CA ASP A 124 -15.92 -14.88 -8.49
C ASP A 124 -15.25 -13.81 -9.38
N GLU A 125 -16.13 -13.01 -9.98
CA GLU A 125 -15.89 -11.84 -10.85
C GLU A 125 -15.10 -10.69 -10.18
N LYS A 126 -14.85 -10.73 -8.86
CA LYS A 126 -14.23 -9.61 -8.12
C LYS A 126 -12.70 -9.66 -8.02
N VAL A 127 -12.06 -10.78 -8.35
CA VAL A 127 -10.59 -10.93 -8.25
C VAL A 127 -9.89 -10.44 -9.55
N ASP A 128 -10.65 -10.09 -10.59
CA ASP A 128 -10.13 -9.68 -11.91
C ASP A 128 -9.81 -8.19 -12.06
N GLY A 129 -10.04 -7.39 -11.02
CA GLY A 129 -9.81 -5.94 -11.08
C GLY A 129 -8.37 -5.53 -11.37
N GLY A 130 -7.38 -6.42 -11.29
CA GLY A 130 -5.96 -6.09 -11.51
C GLY A 130 -5.62 -5.70 -12.95
N LEU A 131 -6.17 -6.43 -13.93
CA LEU A 131 -5.95 -6.12 -15.35
C LEU A 131 -6.75 -4.88 -15.77
N GLU A 132 -8.01 -4.78 -15.36
CA GLU A 132 -8.86 -3.62 -15.63
C GLU A 132 -8.29 -2.35 -14.97
N ALA A 133 -7.79 -2.46 -13.73
CA ALA A 133 -7.11 -1.37 -13.05
C ALA A 133 -5.84 -0.96 -13.81
N LEU A 134 -4.99 -1.91 -14.22
CA LEU A 134 -3.77 -1.59 -14.96
C LEU A 134 -4.05 -0.96 -16.33
N MET A 135 -5.08 -1.42 -17.03
CA MET A 135 -5.52 -0.85 -18.31
C MET A 135 -6.06 0.57 -18.18
N THR A 136 -6.58 0.94 -17.00
CA THR A 136 -7.09 2.29 -16.72
C THR A 136 -5.97 3.25 -16.28
N MET A 137 -4.79 2.74 -15.93
CA MET A 137 -3.67 3.55 -15.43
C MET A 137 -2.89 4.26 -16.54
N PRO A 138 -2.24 5.40 -16.24
CA PRO A 138 -1.35 6.07 -17.19
C PRO A 138 -0.13 5.22 -17.56
N GLU A 139 0.36 5.40 -18.78
CA GLU A 139 1.50 4.64 -19.34
C GLU A 139 2.75 4.68 -18.45
N ILE A 140 3.07 5.84 -17.84
CA ILE A 140 4.22 5.99 -16.95
C ILE A 140 4.11 5.13 -15.67
N VAL A 141 2.88 4.88 -15.19
CA VAL A 141 2.62 4.01 -14.04
C VAL A 141 2.75 2.55 -14.46
N VAL A 142 2.23 2.19 -15.64
CA VAL A 142 2.40 0.86 -16.23
C VAL A 142 3.89 0.54 -16.43
N ALA A 143 4.70 1.53 -16.80
CA ALA A 143 6.14 1.36 -16.90
C ALA A 143 6.80 1.06 -15.55
N ALA A 144 6.44 1.79 -14.49
CA ALA A 144 6.89 1.48 -13.13
C ALA A 144 6.45 0.08 -12.66
N PHE A 145 5.23 -0.34 -13.00
CA PHE A 145 4.75 -1.71 -12.76
C PHE A 145 5.58 -2.76 -13.49
N ALA A 146 5.94 -2.53 -14.76
CA ALA A 146 6.75 -3.45 -15.54
C ALA A 146 8.15 -3.63 -14.93
N HIS A 147 8.76 -2.57 -14.41
CA HIS A 147 10.02 -2.65 -13.67
C HIS A 147 9.88 -3.48 -12.38
N ILE A 148 8.83 -3.24 -11.60
CA ILE A 148 8.56 -4.01 -10.38
C ILE A 148 8.29 -5.47 -10.71
N PHE A 149 7.49 -5.75 -11.75
CA PHE A 149 7.21 -7.11 -12.18
C PHE A 149 8.49 -7.86 -12.56
N ALA A 150 9.35 -7.24 -13.39
CA ALA A 150 10.62 -7.83 -13.79
C ALA A 150 11.54 -8.08 -12.59
N TYR A 151 11.51 -7.19 -11.58
CA TYR A 151 12.26 -7.36 -10.34
C TYR A 151 11.71 -8.50 -9.48
N LEU A 152 10.41 -8.48 -9.16
CA LEU A 152 9.74 -9.48 -8.32
C LEU A 152 9.79 -10.89 -8.92
N LYS A 153 9.78 -10.99 -10.25
CA LYS A 153 9.90 -12.27 -10.96
C LYS A 153 11.22 -13.00 -10.66
N GLN A 154 12.29 -12.26 -10.37
CA GLN A 154 13.58 -12.86 -9.98
C GLN A 154 13.49 -13.61 -8.64
N PHE A 155 12.50 -13.26 -7.81
CA PHE A 155 12.26 -13.84 -6.50
C PHE A 155 11.03 -14.76 -6.45
N ASN A 156 10.34 -14.98 -7.58
CA ASN A 156 9.05 -15.66 -7.67
C ASN A 156 7.93 -15.00 -6.83
N LEU A 157 8.00 -13.68 -6.65
CA LEU A 157 7.03 -12.88 -5.88
C LEU A 157 6.06 -12.08 -6.76
N GLU A 158 6.15 -12.20 -8.09
CA GLU A 158 5.34 -11.46 -9.06
C GLU A 158 3.83 -11.73 -8.93
N ASN A 159 3.46 -12.88 -8.36
CA ASN A 159 2.06 -13.23 -8.14
C ASN A 159 1.32 -12.21 -7.28
N VAL A 160 2.03 -11.46 -6.43
CA VAL A 160 1.43 -10.40 -5.59
C VAL A 160 0.67 -9.36 -6.43
N LEU A 161 1.14 -9.14 -7.66
CA LEU A 161 0.52 -8.20 -8.61
C LEU A 161 -0.81 -8.72 -9.17
N ARG A 162 -1.16 -9.99 -8.96
CA ARG A 162 -2.49 -10.52 -9.32
C ARG A 162 -3.58 -10.05 -8.36
N LEU A 163 -3.23 -9.61 -7.15
CA LEU A 163 -4.17 -9.17 -6.13
C LEU A 163 -4.62 -7.72 -6.41
N GLY A 164 -5.20 -7.49 -7.59
CA GLY A 164 -5.59 -6.16 -8.07
C GLY A 164 -6.56 -5.41 -7.16
N ALA A 165 -7.37 -6.12 -6.37
CA ALA A 165 -8.26 -5.54 -5.38
C ALA A 165 -7.53 -4.77 -4.26
N LEU A 166 -6.23 -5.03 -4.08
CA LEU A 166 -5.37 -4.35 -3.11
C LEU A 166 -4.65 -3.14 -3.72
N PHE A 167 -4.90 -2.81 -4.98
CA PHE A 167 -4.24 -1.69 -5.64
C PHE A 167 -4.90 -0.39 -5.21
N ARG A 168 -4.10 0.51 -4.64
CA ARG A 168 -4.58 1.81 -4.15
C ARG A 168 -3.76 2.97 -4.71
N PRO A 169 -4.40 4.08 -5.08
CA PRO A 169 -3.67 5.29 -5.44
C PRO A 169 -2.98 5.90 -4.21
N PHE A 170 -1.83 6.55 -4.40
CA PHE A 170 -1.15 7.31 -3.35
C PHE A 170 -1.99 8.49 -2.80
N ALA A 171 -2.97 8.96 -3.56
CA ALA A 171 -3.89 10.01 -3.16
C ALA A 171 -5.33 9.51 -3.30
N GLY A 172 -5.94 9.13 -2.17
CA GLY A 172 -7.36 8.77 -2.10
C GLY A 172 -8.24 10.02 -1.97
N GLN A 173 -9.30 10.11 -2.77
CA GLN A 173 -10.30 11.21 -2.67
C GLN A 173 -11.06 11.20 -1.33
N GLN A 174 -11.11 10.04 -0.66
CA GLN A 174 -11.88 9.82 0.57
C GLN A 174 -11.09 10.09 1.86
N GLU A 175 -9.80 10.45 1.75
CA GLU A 175 -8.88 10.54 2.87
C GLU A 175 -8.23 11.93 2.95
N MET A 176 -7.98 12.39 4.18
CA MET A 176 -7.31 13.64 4.45
C MET A 176 -5.84 13.49 4.10
N THR A 177 -5.33 14.39 3.26
CA THR A 177 -3.93 14.42 2.88
C THR A 177 -3.11 15.04 4.02
N LEU A 178 -2.35 14.22 4.73
CA LEU A 178 -1.39 14.68 5.74
C LEU A 178 -0.01 14.72 5.13
N SER A 179 0.64 15.89 5.16
CA SER A 179 2.03 15.98 4.71
C SER A 179 2.94 15.18 5.67
N PRO A 180 4.06 14.65 5.19
CA PRO A 180 5.02 13.98 6.08
C PRO A 180 5.51 14.86 7.23
N ASN A 181 5.65 16.17 6.98
CA ASN A 181 5.98 17.13 8.02
C ASN A 181 4.86 17.23 9.06
N THR A 182 3.60 17.24 8.65
CA THR A 182 2.44 17.20 9.56
C THR A 182 2.42 15.94 10.40
N ILE A 183 2.67 14.77 9.80
CA ILE A 183 2.76 13.48 10.52
C ILE A 183 3.84 13.52 11.60
N ARG A 184 5.00 14.13 11.28
CA ARG A 184 6.10 14.30 12.22
C ARG A 184 5.80 15.32 13.31
N GLN A 185 5.29 16.49 12.96
CA GLN A 185 4.98 17.60 13.88
C GLN A 185 3.88 17.26 14.87
N LEU A 186 2.90 16.47 14.46
CA LEU A 186 1.83 15.98 15.32
C LEU A 186 2.19 14.67 16.06
N GLU A 187 3.44 14.19 15.91
CA GLU A 187 3.92 12.96 16.53
C GLU A 187 2.94 11.78 16.32
N ILE A 188 2.48 11.59 15.08
CA ILE A 188 1.42 10.61 14.79
C ILE A 188 1.96 9.18 14.96
N LEU A 189 3.18 8.92 14.46
CA LEU A 189 3.79 7.59 14.43
C LEU A 189 5.01 7.46 15.35
N HIS A 190 5.80 8.52 15.48
CA HIS A 190 7.02 8.56 16.28
C HIS A 190 7.08 9.88 17.02
N ASN A 191 7.60 9.86 18.24
CA ASN A 191 7.91 11.10 18.95
C ASN A 191 9.16 11.77 18.37
N GLN A 192 9.34 13.06 18.62
CA GLN A 192 10.49 13.85 18.18
C GLN A 192 11.65 13.88 19.18
N THR A 193 11.47 13.33 20.38
CA THR A 193 12.47 13.37 21.45
C THR A 193 13.53 12.29 21.28
N ASP A 194 13.11 11.04 21.09
CA ASP A 194 13.98 9.87 20.92
C ASP A 194 13.70 9.06 19.64
N GLY A 195 12.70 9.46 18.84
CA GLY A 195 12.33 8.79 17.59
C GLY A 195 11.58 7.47 17.77
N THR A 196 11.28 7.07 19.02
CA THR A 196 10.51 5.86 19.30
C THR A 196 9.02 6.08 19.11
N GLU A 197 8.26 4.99 19.06
CA GLU A 197 6.79 5.07 19.03
C GLU A 197 6.23 5.53 20.40
N ASN A 198 7.00 5.45 21.50
CA ASN A 198 6.47 5.78 22.83
C ASN A 198 6.04 7.24 22.92
N GLY A 199 4.81 7.48 23.39
CA GLY A 199 4.27 8.85 23.53
C GLY A 199 3.71 9.46 22.25
N CYS A 200 3.77 8.76 21.11
CA CYS A 200 3.10 9.20 19.88
C CYS A 200 1.59 8.88 19.89
N LEU A 201 0.81 9.47 18.98
CA LEU A 201 -0.63 9.22 18.89
C LEU A 201 -0.96 7.74 18.62
N PHE A 202 -0.23 7.11 17.69
CA PHE A 202 -0.41 5.70 17.37
C PHE A 202 -0.20 4.82 18.61
N TRP A 203 0.86 5.06 19.39
CA TRP A 203 1.12 4.32 20.63
C TRP A 203 0.01 4.50 21.66
N LEU A 204 -0.49 5.73 21.83
CA LEU A 204 -1.59 6.02 22.75
C LEU A 204 -2.88 5.27 22.37
N MET A 205 -3.16 5.15 21.07
CA MET A 205 -4.39 4.53 20.57
C MET A 205 -4.27 3.00 20.39
N ASN A 206 -3.07 2.46 20.25
CA ASN A 206 -2.87 1.09 19.83
C ASN A 206 -3.07 0.07 20.96
N HIS A 207 -4.33 -0.35 21.13
CA HIS A 207 -4.74 -1.46 21.98
C HIS A 207 -5.07 -2.75 21.20
N THR A 208 -4.58 -2.86 19.96
CA THR A 208 -4.90 -3.99 19.09
C THR A 208 -4.29 -5.31 19.59
N LYS A 209 -4.92 -6.43 19.25
CA LYS A 209 -4.48 -7.78 19.65
C LYS A 209 -3.78 -8.56 18.56
N THR A 210 -3.78 -8.05 17.33
CA THR A 210 -3.21 -8.71 16.16
C THR A 210 -2.29 -7.76 15.41
N ALA A 211 -1.25 -8.31 14.78
CA ALA A 211 -0.31 -7.52 13.98
C ALA A 211 -1.01 -6.81 12.79
N PHE A 212 -1.97 -7.49 12.15
CA PHE A 212 -2.75 -6.90 11.06
C PHE A 212 -3.73 -5.83 11.56
N GLY A 213 -4.26 -5.96 12.79
CA GLY A 213 -5.04 -4.91 13.42
C GLY A 213 -4.20 -3.66 13.73
N ALA A 214 -2.99 -3.84 14.24
CA ALA A 214 -2.04 -2.74 14.47
C ALA A 214 -1.70 -2.02 13.16
N ARG A 215 -1.45 -2.77 12.07
CA ARG A 215 -1.19 -2.23 10.73
C ARG A 215 -2.39 -1.44 10.19
N LEU A 216 -3.61 -1.97 10.34
CA LEU A 216 -4.84 -1.27 9.96
C LEU A 216 -5.04 0.02 10.77
N LEU A 217 -4.79 0.00 12.09
CA LEU A 217 -4.89 1.18 12.92
C LEU A 217 -3.85 2.24 12.53
N LYS A 218 -2.61 1.82 12.28
CA LYS A 218 -1.54 2.69 11.78
C LYS A 218 -1.94 3.37 10.46
N TYR A 219 -2.62 2.62 9.59
CA TYR A 219 -3.21 3.19 8.37
C TYR A 219 -4.30 4.22 8.68
N TRP A 220 -5.27 3.91 9.55
CA TRP A 220 -6.35 4.85 9.88
C TRP A 220 -5.89 6.16 10.50
N VAL A 221 -4.87 6.14 11.37
CA VAL A 221 -4.36 7.37 12.00
C VAL A 221 -3.56 8.24 11.02
N THR A 222 -2.97 7.64 9.98
CA THR A 222 -2.23 8.35 8.94
C THR A 222 -3.10 8.78 7.76
N HIS A 223 -4.27 8.16 7.60
CA HIS A 223 -5.22 8.43 6.52
C HIS A 223 -6.63 8.69 7.10
N PRO A 224 -6.83 9.83 7.78
CA PRO A 224 -8.14 10.16 8.33
C PRO A 224 -9.21 10.23 7.24
N LEU A 225 -10.41 9.72 7.53
CA LEU A 225 -11.52 9.75 6.57
C LEU A 225 -12.05 11.19 6.38
N ARG A 226 -12.54 11.49 5.18
CA ARG A 226 -13.28 12.73 4.86
C ARG A 226 -14.77 12.50 4.73
N ASP A 227 -15.18 11.26 4.45
CA ASP A 227 -16.59 10.89 4.29
C ASP A 227 -17.29 10.83 5.65
N ARG A 228 -18.28 11.71 5.83
CA ARG A 228 -19.07 11.80 7.06
C ARG A 228 -19.79 10.51 7.40
N MET A 229 -20.31 9.77 6.42
CA MET A 229 -20.99 8.50 6.68
C MET A 229 -20.01 7.46 7.22
N LEU A 230 -18.85 7.31 6.58
CA LEU A 230 -17.83 6.34 7.03
C LEU A 230 -17.30 6.69 8.43
N ILE A 231 -17.14 7.99 8.73
CA ILE A 231 -16.78 8.46 10.07
C ILE A 231 -17.87 8.07 11.08
N SER A 232 -19.14 8.34 10.76
CA SER A 232 -20.27 8.04 11.64
C SER A 232 -20.37 6.54 11.92
N GLN A 233 -20.26 5.70 10.89
CA GLN A 233 -20.27 4.23 11.03
C GLN A 233 -19.18 3.71 11.98
N ARG A 234 -17.97 4.29 11.94
CA ARG A 234 -16.90 3.92 12.89
C ARG A 234 -17.22 4.38 14.30
N LEU A 235 -17.77 5.58 14.47
CA LEU A 235 -18.15 6.10 15.79
C LEU A 235 -19.31 5.31 16.40
N ASP A 236 -20.31 4.94 15.60
CA ASP A 236 -21.45 4.12 16.01
C ASP A 236 -20.97 2.75 16.53
N ALA A 237 -20.06 2.09 15.79
CA ALA A 237 -19.47 0.83 16.23
C ALA A 237 -18.67 0.95 17.54
N VAL A 238 -17.92 2.05 17.72
CA VAL A 238 -17.19 2.31 18.98
C VAL A 238 -18.16 2.57 20.13
N ALA A 239 -19.22 3.33 19.91
CA ALA A 239 -20.25 3.61 20.91
C ALA A 239 -20.95 2.33 21.36
N GLU A 240 -21.36 1.47 20.41
CA GLU A 240 -22.01 0.19 20.70
C GLU A 240 -21.11 -0.72 21.56
N ILE A 241 -19.81 -0.79 21.24
CA ILE A 241 -18.83 -1.57 22.03
C ILE A 241 -18.66 -0.96 23.42
N ALA A 242 -18.54 0.36 23.54
CA ALA A 242 -18.33 1.05 24.82
C ALA A 242 -19.54 0.89 25.75
N GLU A 243 -20.76 1.05 25.22
CA GLU A 243 -22.02 0.84 25.96
C GLU A 243 -22.14 -0.62 26.42
N SER A 244 -21.81 -1.58 25.55
CA SER A 244 -21.82 -3.01 25.87
C SER A 244 -20.84 -3.38 27.00
N ILE A 245 -19.71 -2.69 27.13
CA ILE A 245 -18.72 -2.94 28.20
C ILE A 245 -19.11 -2.23 29.51
N GLY A 246 -19.74 -1.06 29.42
CA GLY A 246 -20.15 -0.24 30.57
C GLY A 246 -21.35 -0.80 31.33
N ASP A 247 -22.23 -1.54 30.66
CA ASP A 247 -23.40 -2.13 31.29
C ASP A 247 -23.02 -3.38 32.11
N LYS A 248 -22.98 -3.24 33.44
CA LYS A 248 -22.59 -4.29 34.40
C LYS A 248 -23.64 -5.43 34.52
N GLY A 249 -24.33 -5.81 33.46
CA GLY A 249 -25.36 -6.85 33.57
C GLY A 249 -26.01 -7.32 32.26
N ARG A 250 -25.78 -8.60 31.96
CA ARG A 250 -26.76 -9.55 31.36
C ARG A 250 -27.16 -9.38 29.89
N GLY A 251 -26.21 -9.09 29.00
CA GLY A 251 -26.38 -9.29 27.56
C GLY A 251 -25.55 -10.46 27.02
N THR A 252 -26.13 -11.29 26.13
CA THR A 252 -25.39 -12.27 25.30
C THR A 252 -24.27 -11.60 24.48
N THR A 253 -24.43 -10.33 24.12
CA THR A 253 -23.46 -9.51 23.37
C THR A 253 -22.11 -9.35 24.07
N VAL A 254 -22.10 -9.17 25.39
CA VAL A 254 -20.85 -8.99 26.17
C VAL A 254 -20.01 -10.27 26.18
N ALA A 255 -20.68 -11.44 26.26
CA ALA A 255 -20.01 -12.73 26.20
C ALA A 255 -19.38 -12.98 24.82
N THR A 256 -20.09 -12.64 23.73
CA THR A 256 -19.59 -12.77 22.36
C THR A 256 -18.41 -11.83 22.08
N LEU A 257 -18.45 -10.58 22.58
CA LEU A 257 -17.33 -9.65 22.44
C LEU A 257 -16.10 -10.13 23.22
N ALA A 258 -16.28 -10.62 24.45
CA ALA A 258 -15.19 -11.14 25.26
C ALA A 258 -14.54 -12.40 24.63
N SER A 259 -15.35 -13.33 24.10
CA SER A 259 -14.83 -14.52 23.43
C SER A 259 -14.10 -14.17 22.13
N THR A 260 -14.63 -13.21 21.37
CA THR A 260 -13.99 -12.70 20.13
C THR A 260 -12.65 -12.04 20.45
N TRP A 261 -12.60 -11.19 21.48
CA TRP A 261 -11.36 -10.54 21.91
C TRP A 261 -10.28 -11.55 22.33
N LEU A 262 -10.66 -12.58 23.08
CA LEU A 262 -9.75 -13.66 23.47
C LEU A 262 -9.25 -14.47 22.26
N LEU A 263 -10.11 -14.69 21.26
CA LEU A 263 -9.72 -15.36 20.03
C LEU A 263 -8.69 -14.51 19.26
N LEU A 264 -8.97 -13.20 19.08
CA LEU A 264 -8.10 -12.28 18.36
C LEU A 264 -6.68 -12.28 18.94
N GLY A 265 -6.53 -12.28 20.26
CA GLY A 265 -5.21 -12.34 20.91
C GLY A 265 -4.41 -13.63 20.70
N LYS A 266 -5.03 -14.68 20.15
CA LYS A 266 -4.37 -15.95 19.84
C LYS A 266 -4.15 -16.16 18.34
N LEU A 267 -4.64 -15.25 17.49
CA LEU A 267 -4.47 -15.39 16.04
C LEU A 267 -3.02 -15.11 15.64
N PRO A 268 -2.45 -15.92 14.72
CA PRO A 268 -1.19 -15.57 14.09
C PRO A 268 -1.37 -14.37 13.17
N ASP A 269 -0.27 -13.90 12.57
CA ASP A 269 -0.33 -12.91 11.50
C ASP A 269 -0.93 -13.53 10.23
N LEU A 270 -2.25 -13.44 10.11
CA LEU A 270 -3.01 -14.04 9.01
C LEU A 270 -2.65 -13.44 7.66
N GLU A 271 -2.44 -12.12 7.60
CA GLU A 271 -2.18 -11.41 6.35
C GLU A 271 -0.83 -11.84 5.74
N ARG A 272 0.23 -11.89 6.57
CA ARG A 272 1.53 -12.42 6.14
C ARG A 272 1.49 -13.91 5.87
N GLY A 273 0.76 -14.65 6.71
CA GLY A 273 0.59 -16.09 6.55
C GLY A 273 -0.06 -16.46 5.21
N ILE A 274 -1.18 -15.82 4.87
CA ILE A 274 -1.89 -16.01 3.60
C ILE A 274 -1.00 -15.64 2.43
N THR A 275 -0.28 -14.52 2.52
CA THR A 275 0.62 -14.07 1.45
C THR A 275 1.76 -15.07 1.20
N ARG A 276 2.35 -15.65 2.26
CA ARG A 276 3.37 -16.71 2.11
C ARG A 276 2.81 -18.02 1.54
N ILE A 277 1.58 -18.38 1.91
CA ILE A 277 0.90 -19.55 1.31
C ILE A 277 0.66 -19.30 -0.18
N TYR A 278 0.22 -18.08 -0.52
CA TYR A 278 -0.02 -17.65 -1.89
C TYR A 278 1.26 -17.72 -2.75
N HIS A 279 2.39 -17.28 -2.21
CA HIS A 279 3.71 -17.42 -2.85
C HIS A 279 4.31 -18.83 -2.78
N LYS A 280 3.65 -19.78 -2.12
CA LYS A 280 4.16 -21.15 -1.88
C LYS A 280 5.50 -21.17 -1.12
N THR A 281 5.72 -20.19 -0.24
CA THR A 281 6.92 -20.06 0.61
C THR A 281 6.62 -20.31 2.10
N ALA A 282 5.37 -20.64 2.44
CA ALA A 282 4.98 -21.01 3.80
C ALA A 282 5.47 -22.42 4.15
N THR A 283 5.92 -22.60 5.39
CA THR A 283 6.20 -23.93 5.95
C THR A 283 4.89 -24.69 6.22
N THR A 284 4.95 -26.02 6.33
CA THR A 284 3.77 -26.84 6.68
C THR A 284 3.13 -26.40 8.00
N TYR A 285 3.95 -26.04 8.99
CA TYR A 285 3.48 -25.56 10.29
C TYR A 285 2.72 -24.23 10.17
N GLU A 286 3.26 -23.27 9.40
CA GLU A 286 2.59 -21.99 9.14
C GLU A 286 1.29 -22.18 8.37
N PHE A 287 1.29 -23.03 7.34
CA PHE A 287 0.09 -23.35 6.57
C PHE A 287 -1.02 -23.87 7.48
N ILE A 288 -0.73 -24.89 8.30
CA ILE A 288 -1.71 -25.48 9.22
C ILE A 288 -2.21 -24.43 10.23
N ASN A 289 -1.31 -23.61 10.77
CA ASN A 289 -1.69 -22.58 11.75
C ASN A 289 -2.60 -21.51 11.16
N VAL A 290 -2.29 -21.01 9.97
CA VAL A 290 -3.10 -19.99 9.29
C VAL A 290 -4.47 -20.56 8.95
N ILE A 291 -4.54 -21.75 8.35
CA ILE A 291 -5.81 -22.38 7.99
C ILE A 291 -6.67 -22.68 9.23
N ASN A 292 -6.07 -23.22 10.30
CA ASN A 292 -6.79 -23.46 11.55
C ASN A 292 -7.29 -22.16 12.17
N ALA A 293 -6.53 -21.08 12.09
CA ALA A 293 -6.93 -19.78 12.60
C ALA A 293 -8.12 -19.19 11.80
N VAL A 294 -8.09 -19.30 10.46
CA VAL A 294 -9.22 -18.91 9.59
C VAL A 294 -10.46 -19.74 9.89
N MET A 295 -10.32 -21.07 10.02
CA MET A 295 -11.45 -21.96 10.36
C MET A 295 -12.05 -21.63 11.73
N LYS A 296 -11.21 -21.34 12.74
CA LYS A 296 -11.68 -20.93 14.07
C LYS A 296 -12.44 -19.62 14.00
N ALA A 297 -11.93 -18.63 13.26
CA ALA A 297 -12.61 -17.36 13.07
C ALA A 297 -13.98 -17.56 12.39
N ALA A 298 -14.04 -18.34 11.30
CA ALA A 298 -15.29 -18.63 10.60
C ALA A 298 -16.35 -19.28 11.52
N SER A 299 -15.93 -20.17 12.42
CA SER A 299 -16.84 -20.85 13.36
C SER A 299 -17.48 -19.94 14.40
N GLN A 300 -16.84 -18.80 14.74
CA GLN A 300 -17.37 -17.85 15.72
C GLN A 300 -18.48 -16.96 15.14
N PHE A 301 -18.43 -16.66 13.83
CA PHE A 301 -19.40 -15.78 13.17
C PHE A 301 -20.58 -16.52 12.53
N GLN A 302 -20.60 -17.85 12.59
CA GLN A 302 -21.73 -18.69 12.16
C GLN A 302 -22.74 -18.98 13.27
N ARG A 303 -22.54 -18.45 14.48
CA ARG A 303 -23.43 -18.57 15.64
C ARG A 303 -24.21 -17.28 15.86
#